data_AF-A0A1Q6LDL4-F1
#
_entry.id   AF-A0A1Q6LDL4-F1
#
_cell.length_a   1.000
_cell.length_b   1.000
_cell.length_c   1.000
_cell.angle_alpha   90.00
_cell.angle_beta   90.00
_cell.angle_gamma   90.00
#
_symmetry.space_group_name_H-M   'P 1'
#
loop_
_entity.id
_entity.type
_entity.pdbx_description
1 polymer ?
#
loop_
_entity_poly.entity_id
_entity_poly.type
_entity_poly.pdbx_seq_one_letter_code
_entity_poly.pdbx_strand_id
1 'polypeptide(L)'
;MKVLFKNKTKYTKEMYKEFLEFHEEKYGTTYYLYTIIFILAFVFCIVMQLKYANYLLALITAITLIGFVFWRFYHPIKTVKKEIKSKKIEEEQEFTFKFYDKNFLLYGKKLNVKMYYWQLKRVFETEDKFYLYLDKTDAFILDKQGFEIGNVDDFREFIKRKCIFRYKKYN
;
A
#
# COMPACT_ATOMS: atom_id res chain seq x y z
N MET A 1 -0.39 29.60 12.58
CA MET A 1 -1.31 28.66 11.91
C MET A 1 -2.02 27.85 12.98
N LYS A 2 -3.36 27.78 12.98
CA LYS A 2 -4.14 27.01 13.96
C LYS A 2 -4.22 25.54 13.53
N VAL A 3 -3.97 24.62 14.46
CA VAL A 3 -4.17 23.18 14.23
C VAL A 3 -5.68 22.92 14.18
N LEU A 4 -6.15 22.33 13.08
CA LEU A 4 -7.56 21.97 12.89
C LEU A 4 -7.85 20.58 13.46
N PHE A 5 -6.96 19.63 13.17
CA PHE A 5 -7.05 18.27 13.69
C PHE A 5 -5.70 17.79 14.17
N LYS A 6 -5.70 16.97 15.22
CA LYS A 6 -4.51 16.30 15.72
C LYS A 6 -4.85 14.84 15.93
N ASN A 7 -4.03 13.97 15.37
CA ASN A 7 -4.19 12.54 15.50
C ASN A 7 -2.86 11.91 15.96
N LYS A 8 -2.94 10.96 16.88
CA LYS A 8 -1.81 10.19 17.37
C LYS A 8 -2.06 8.72 17.05
N THR A 9 -1.19 8.15 16.23
CA THR A 9 -1.34 6.75 15.77
C THR A 9 -0.08 5.98 16.12
N LYS A 10 -0.25 4.84 16.79
CA LYS A 10 0.84 3.92 17.12
C LYS A 10 0.91 2.82 16.07
N TYR A 11 2.05 2.71 15.38
CA TYR A 11 2.20 1.74 14.30
C TYR A 11 2.62 0.40 14.90
N THR A 12 1.63 -0.45 15.17
CA THR A 12 1.85 -1.83 15.61
C THR A 12 2.00 -2.78 14.43
N LYS A 13 2.46 -4.00 14.69
CA LYS A 13 2.58 -5.04 13.64
C LYS A 13 1.21 -5.41 13.07
N GLU A 14 0.18 -5.43 13.90
CA GLU A 14 -1.20 -5.72 13.53
C GLU A 14 -1.74 -4.63 12.59
N MET A 15 -1.57 -3.36 12.96
CA MET A 15 -1.98 -2.23 12.12
C MET A 15 -1.32 -2.24 10.74
N TYR A 16 -0.03 -2.60 10.68
CA TYR A 16 0.68 -2.72 9.42
C TYR A 16 0.25 -3.96 8.62
N LYS A 17 -0.04 -5.09 9.28
CA LYS A 17 -0.59 -6.29 8.63
C LYS A 17 -1.92 -6.00 7.96
N GLU A 18 -2.84 -5.33 8.66
CA GLU A 18 -4.13 -4.94 8.12
C GLU A 18 -4.00 -3.96 6.94
N PHE A 19 -3.04 -3.03 7.01
CA PHE A 19 -2.71 -2.17 5.88
C PHE A 19 -2.28 -2.99 4.65
N LEU A 20 -1.44 -4.01 4.81
CA LEU A 20 -1.00 -4.87 3.71
C LEU A 20 -2.14 -5.69 3.11
N GLU A 21 -3.00 -6.25 3.94
CA GLU A 21 -4.18 -7.00 3.50
C GLU A 21 -5.12 -6.09 2.69
N PHE A 22 -5.41 -4.89 3.21
CA PHE A 22 -6.20 -3.88 2.49
C PHE A 22 -5.51 -3.46 1.18
N HIS A 23 -4.19 -3.28 1.20
CA HIS A 23 -3.42 -2.91 0.02
C HIS A 23 -3.48 -3.98 -1.08
N GLU A 24 -3.29 -5.24 -0.71
CA GLU A 24 -3.37 -6.40 -1.59
C GLU A 24 -4.78 -6.55 -2.19
N GLU A 25 -5.83 -6.32 -1.41
CA GLU A 25 -7.20 -6.34 -1.93
C GLU A 25 -7.41 -5.27 -3.02
N LYS A 26 -6.87 -4.06 -2.85
CA LYS A 26 -7.08 -2.95 -3.80
C LYS A 26 -6.17 -2.95 -5.01
N TYR A 27 -4.94 -3.45 -4.88
CA TYR A 27 -3.94 -3.39 -5.95
C TYR A 27 -3.48 -4.78 -6.44
N GLY A 28 -3.78 -5.85 -5.70
CA GLY A 28 -3.43 -7.23 -6.04
C GLY A 28 -4.17 -7.74 -7.29
N THR A 29 -5.42 -7.34 -7.54
CA THR A 29 -6.17 -7.88 -8.70
C THR A 29 -5.48 -7.58 -10.03
N THR A 30 -4.97 -6.35 -10.22
CA THR A 30 -4.22 -6.00 -11.45
C THR A 30 -2.91 -6.76 -11.53
N TYR A 31 -2.26 -6.97 -10.38
CA TYR A 31 -1.03 -7.76 -10.25
C TYR A 31 -1.27 -9.22 -10.67
N TYR A 32 -2.36 -9.85 -10.24
CA TYR A 32 -2.71 -11.22 -10.61
C TYR A 32 -3.14 -11.33 -12.07
N LEU A 33 -3.96 -10.40 -12.58
CA LEU A 33 -4.42 -10.40 -13.97
C LEU A 33 -3.25 -10.38 -14.97
N TYR A 34 -2.28 -9.47 -14.80
CA TYR A 34 -1.12 -9.44 -15.69
C TYR A 34 -0.27 -10.72 -15.56
N THR A 35 -0.18 -11.29 -14.35
CA THR A 35 0.56 -12.54 -14.11
C THR A 35 -0.09 -13.70 -14.88
N ILE A 36 -1.42 -13.80 -14.85
CA ILE A 36 -2.17 -14.83 -15.60
C ILE A 36 -1.94 -14.66 -17.10
N ILE A 37 -2.06 -13.44 -17.63
CA ILE A 37 -1.83 -13.16 -19.06
C ILE A 37 -0.42 -13.57 -19.48
N PHE A 38 0.60 -13.25 -18.68
CA PHE A 38 1.98 -13.67 -18.95
C PHE A 38 2.14 -15.19 -18.92
N ILE A 39 1.58 -15.88 -17.93
CA ILE A 39 1.64 -17.35 -17.85
C ILE A 39 1.00 -17.97 -19.10
N LEU A 40 -0.17 -17.48 -19.52
CA LEU A 40 -0.85 -17.95 -20.73
C LEU A 40 0.00 -17.75 -21.98
N ALA A 41 0.66 -16.59 -22.11
CA ALA A 41 1.58 -16.33 -23.21
C ALA A 41 2.78 -17.30 -23.23
N PHE A 42 3.38 -17.57 -22.08
CA PHE A 42 4.47 -18.55 -21.97
C PHE A 42 4.03 -19.98 -22.31
N VAL A 43 2.86 -20.40 -21.82
CA VAL A 43 2.27 -21.72 -22.15
C VAL A 43 2.01 -21.83 -23.65
N PHE A 44 1.45 -20.78 -24.26
CA PHE A 44 1.25 -20.73 -25.71
C PHE A 44 2.58 -20.89 -26.48
N CYS A 45 3.63 -20.17 -26.07
CA CYS A 45 4.96 -20.31 -26.67
C CYS A 45 5.51 -21.73 -26.55
N ILE A 46 5.36 -22.38 -25.40
CA ILE A 46 5.81 -23.77 -25.18
C ILE A 46 5.07 -24.72 -26.12
N VAL A 47 3.73 -24.62 -26.21
CA VAL A 47 2.91 -25.46 -27.09
C VAL A 47 3.33 -25.30 -28.55
N MET A 48 3.56 -24.07 -29.00
CA MET A 48 3.99 -23.80 -30.37
C MET A 48 5.38 -24.37 -30.66
N GLN A 49 6.33 -24.23 -29.73
CA GLN A 49 7.69 -24.80 -29.88
C GLN A 49 7.67 -26.33 -29.94
N LEU A 50 6.82 -26.98 -29.13
CA LEU A 50 6.61 -28.43 -29.20
C LEU A 50 6.00 -28.87 -30.54
N LYS A 51 5.04 -28.11 -31.08
CA LYS A 51 4.43 -28.38 -32.40
C LYS A 51 5.45 -28.36 -33.54
N TYR A 52 6.44 -27.48 -33.47
CA TYR A 52 7.54 -27.39 -34.45
C TYR A 52 8.76 -28.23 -34.07
N ALA A 53 8.64 -29.18 -33.12
CA ALA A 53 9.71 -30.05 -32.65
C ALA A 53 10.97 -29.34 -32.10
N ASN A 54 10.84 -28.08 -31.67
CA ASN A 54 11.91 -27.29 -31.05
C ASN A 54 12.02 -27.59 -29.54
N TYR A 55 12.34 -28.83 -29.18
CA TYR A 55 12.30 -29.31 -27.79
C TYR A 55 13.26 -28.59 -26.84
N LEU A 56 14.46 -28.22 -27.31
CA LEU A 56 15.42 -27.48 -26.50
C LEU A 56 14.88 -26.10 -26.10
N LEU A 57 14.26 -25.38 -27.05
CA LEU A 57 13.69 -24.07 -26.79
C LEU A 57 12.47 -24.18 -25.87
N ALA A 58 11.66 -25.23 -26.03
CA ALA A 58 10.51 -25.50 -25.16
C ALA A 58 10.96 -25.72 -23.71
N LEU A 59 12.05 -26.47 -23.51
CA LEU A 59 12.63 -26.70 -22.19
C LEU A 59 13.15 -25.40 -21.55
N ILE A 60 13.87 -24.57 -22.30
CA ILE A 60 14.38 -23.28 -21.82
C ILE A 60 13.21 -22.35 -21.44
N THR A 61 12.17 -22.29 -22.27
CA THR A 61 10.97 -21.47 -22.02
C THR A 61 10.23 -21.94 -20.77
N ALA A 62 10.13 -23.27 -20.55
CA ALA A 62 9.52 -23.84 -19.35
C ALA A 62 10.32 -23.51 -18.08
N ILE A 63 11.64 -23.63 -18.10
CA ILE A 63 12.51 -23.25 -16.96
C ILE A 63 12.34 -21.75 -16.65
N THR A 64 12.27 -20.91 -17.69
CA THR A 64 12.06 -19.47 -17.53
C THR A 64 10.71 -19.16 -16.87
N LEU A 65 9.64 -19.85 -17.27
CA LEU A 65 8.32 -19.72 -16.65
C LEU A 65 8.34 -20.12 -15.17
N ILE A 66 9.00 -21.24 -14.83
CA ILE A 66 9.14 -21.68 -13.42
C ILE A 66 9.89 -20.64 -12.61
N GLY A 67 11.00 -20.12 -13.12
CA GLY A 67 11.77 -19.05 -12.47
C GLY A 67 10.96 -17.78 -12.27
N PHE A 68 10.19 -17.36 -13.28
CA PHE A 68 9.29 -16.22 -13.19
C PHE A 68 8.23 -16.41 -12.09
N VAL A 69 7.53 -17.55 -12.09
CA VAL A 69 6.51 -17.87 -11.07
C VAL A 69 7.14 -17.85 -9.67
N PHE A 70 8.29 -18.49 -9.50
CA PHE A 70 8.97 -18.55 -8.20
C PHE A 70 9.34 -17.15 -7.71
N TRP A 71 9.96 -16.34 -8.56
CA TRP A 71 10.30 -14.95 -8.24
C TRP A 71 9.06 -14.12 -7.92
N ARG A 72 7.99 -14.28 -8.70
CA ARG A 72 6.73 -13.53 -8.60
C ARG A 72 6.02 -13.70 -7.27
N PHE A 73 6.00 -14.92 -6.71
CA PHE A 73 5.34 -15.19 -5.44
C PHE A 73 6.27 -15.04 -4.24
N TYR A 74 7.55 -15.37 -4.37
CA TYR A 74 8.50 -15.34 -3.25
C TYR A 74 8.99 -13.92 -2.92
N HIS A 75 9.22 -13.07 -3.93
CA HIS A 75 9.72 -11.71 -3.77
C HIS A 75 8.84 -10.83 -2.85
N PRO A 76 7.51 -10.71 -3.07
CA PRO A 76 6.66 -9.85 -2.25
C PRO A 76 6.63 -10.29 -0.77
N ILE A 77 6.54 -11.60 -0.52
CA ILE A 77 6.54 -12.15 0.85
C ILE A 77 7.85 -11.81 1.57
N LYS A 78 8.99 -11.89 0.88
CA LYS A 78 10.30 -11.56 1.45
C LYS A 78 10.43 -10.07 1.74
N THR A 79 9.95 -9.20 0.85
CA THR A 79 9.98 -7.73 1.04
C THR A 79 9.13 -7.31 2.22
N VAL A 80 7.89 -7.79 2.29
CA VAL A 80 6.97 -7.54 3.41
C VAL A 80 7.58 -8.01 4.74
N LYS A 81 8.08 -9.25 4.81
CA LYS A 81 8.73 -9.77 6.02
C LYS A 81 9.94 -8.96 6.43
N LYS A 82 10.71 -8.44 5.47
CA LYS A 82 11.88 -7.60 5.74
C LYS A 82 11.50 -6.22 6.24
N GLU A 83 10.42 -5.62 5.73
CA GLU A 83 9.91 -4.34 6.21
C GLU A 83 9.32 -4.45 7.62
N ILE A 84 8.52 -5.49 7.89
CA ILE A 84 7.97 -5.80 9.23
C ILE A 84 9.08 -6.05 10.25
N LYS A 85 10.13 -6.77 9.87
CA LYS A 85 11.30 -7.03 10.73
C LYS A 85 12.30 -5.87 10.76
N SER A 86 12.08 -4.80 9.99
CA SER A 86 12.99 -3.67 10.03
C SER A 86 12.81 -2.90 11.34
N LYS A 87 13.89 -2.24 11.79
CA LYS A 87 13.88 -1.36 12.98
C LYS A 87 12.82 -0.25 12.95
N LYS A 88 12.17 0.00 11.80
CA LYS A 88 11.04 0.94 11.68
C LYS A 88 9.76 0.44 12.39
N ILE A 89 9.57 -0.88 12.49
CA ILE A 89 8.39 -1.51 13.11
C ILE A 89 8.77 -2.27 14.40
N GLU A 90 10.02 -2.71 14.57
CA GLU A 90 10.46 -3.39 15.81
C GLU A 90 10.40 -2.48 17.06
N GLU A 91 10.69 -1.18 16.90
CA GLU A 91 10.31 -0.19 17.90
C GLU A 91 8.94 0.34 17.48
N GLU A 92 7.85 -0.01 18.16
CA GLU A 92 6.53 0.57 17.88
C GLU A 92 6.67 2.10 17.83
N GLN A 93 6.53 2.67 16.63
CA GLN A 93 6.69 4.11 16.43
C GLN A 93 5.33 4.76 16.54
N GLU A 94 5.23 5.67 17.49
CA GLU A 94 4.09 6.56 17.60
C GLU A 94 4.31 7.78 16.71
N PHE A 95 3.32 8.07 15.88
CA PHE A 95 3.31 9.21 14.99
C PHE A 95 2.22 10.19 15.40
N THR A 96 2.57 11.48 15.41
CA THR A 96 1.63 12.57 15.61
C THR A 96 1.41 13.30 14.29
N PHE A 97 0.16 13.31 13.84
CA PHE A 97 -0.30 14.08 12.69
C PHE A 97 -0.94 15.38 13.18
N LYS A 98 -0.54 16.52 12.61
CA LYS A 98 -1.19 17.81 12.81
C LYS A 98 -1.68 18.34 11.48
N PHE A 99 -2.99 18.50 11.34
CA PHE A 99 -3.63 18.97 10.13
C PHE A 99 -3.93 20.46 10.24
N TYR A 100 -3.51 21.20 9.22
CA TYR A 100 -3.79 22.62 9.02
C TYR A 100 -4.60 22.78 7.74
N ASP A 101 -5.10 23.98 7.46
CA ASP A 101 -5.94 24.20 6.28
C ASP A 101 -5.24 23.86 4.95
N LYS A 102 -3.93 24.15 4.80
CA LYS A 102 -3.21 23.95 3.52
C LYS A 102 -2.33 22.70 3.48
N ASN A 103 -1.90 22.21 4.63
CA ASN A 103 -0.92 21.13 4.76
C ASN A 103 -1.16 20.36 6.06
N PHE A 104 -0.47 19.24 6.20
CA PHE A 104 -0.35 18.52 7.45
C PHE A 104 1.12 18.24 7.74
N LEU A 105 1.40 18.09 9.03
CA LEU A 105 2.72 17.76 9.56
C LEU A 105 2.65 16.40 10.21
N LEU A 106 3.63 15.56 9.92
CA LEU A 106 3.85 14.26 10.53
C LEU A 106 5.10 14.36 11.40
N TYR A 107 4.97 13.99 12.66
CA TYR A 107 6.05 13.91 13.63
C TYR A 107 6.18 12.49 14.15
N GLY A 108 7.38 11.96 14.20
CA GLY A 108 7.76 10.72 14.87
C GLY A 108 9.17 10.84 15.43
N LYS A 109 9.65 9.81 16.13
CA LYS A 109 10.98 9.85 16.81
C LYS A 109 12.14 10.32 15.92
N LYS A 110 12.13 9.95 14.63
CA LYS A 110 13.19 10.27 13.66
C LYS A 110 12.67 10.89 12.36
N LEU A 111 11.37 11.19 12.30
CA LEU A 111 10.70 11.59 11.06
C LEU A 111 9.87 12.84 11.30
N ASN A 112 10.21 13.93 10.63
CA ASN A 112 9.42 15.16 10.63
C ASN A 112 9.17 15.57 9.19
N VAL A 113 7.93 15.45 8.74
CA VAL A 113 7.55 15.65 7.34
C VAL A 113 6.43 16.68 7.26
N LYS A 114 6.58 17.65 6.35
CA LYS A 114 5.51 18.56 5.95
C LYS A 114 4.98 18.14 4.59
N MET A 115 3.66 18.03 4.48
CA MET A 115 3.01 17.61 3.25
C MET A 115 1.76 18.41 2.94
N TYR A 116 1.54 18.69 1.67
CA TYR A 116 0.33 19.31 1.17
C TYR A 116 -0.68 18.27 0.70
N TYR A 117 -1.97 18.56 0.82
CA TYR A 117 -3.05 17.64 0.42
C TYR A 117 -3.05 17.30 -1.08
N TRP A 118 -2.52 18.19 -1.93
CA TRP A 118 -2.38 17.92 -3.36
C TRP A 118 -1.32 16.86 -3.66
N GLN A 119 -0.39 16.58 -2.74
CA GLN A 119 0.63 15.54 -2.91
C GLN A 119 0.09 14.13 -2.64
N LEU A 120 -1.01 13.98 -1.88
CA LEU A 120 -1.64 12.69 -1.63
C LEU A 120 -2.22 12.13 -2.93
N LYS A 121 -1.80 10.93 -3.35
CA LYS A 121 -2.34 10.29 -4.56
C LYS A 121 -3.72 9.71 -4.32
N ARG A 122 -3.98 9.21 -3.12
CA ARG A 122 -5.27 8.65 -2.73
C ARG A 122 -5.51 8.78 -1.23
N VAL A 123 -6.77 8.82 -0.85
CA VAL A 123 -7.21 8.69 0.53
C VAL A 123 -8.26 7.60 0.58
N PHE A 124 -8.03 6.60 1.41
CA PHE A 124 -9.03 5.59 1.70
C PHE A 124 -9.50 5.72 3.13
N GLU A 125 -10.78 5.51 3.35
CA GLU A 125 -11.38 5.35 4.68
C GLU A 125 -11.93 3.92 4.78
N THR A 126 -11.54 3.19 5.84
CA THR A 126 -12.17 1.94 6.28
C THR A 126 -13.03 2.20 7.51
N GLU A 127 -13.57 1.19 8.18
CA GLU A 127 -14.35 1.37 9.42
C GLU A 127 -13.55 2.13 10.50
N ASP A 128 -12.29 1.77 10.68
CA ASP A 128 -11.43 2.12 11.81
C ASP A 128 -10.21 2.98 11.45
N LYS A 129 -9.87 3.10 10.16
CA LYS A 129 -8.65 3.79 9.70
C LYS A 129 -8.87 4.74 8.54
N PHE A 130 -7.94 5.68 8.39
CA PHE A 130 -7.70 6.39 7.15
C PHE A 130 -6.32 6.04 6.60
N TYR A 131 -6.24 5.72 5.31
CA TYR A 131 -4.98 5.50 4.59
C TYR A 131 -4.70 6.66 3.64
N LEU A 132 -3.65 7.43 3.90
CA LEU A 132 -3.21 8.57 3.09
C LEU A 132 -2.05 8.14 2.18
N TYR A 133 -2.37 7.73 0.96
CA TYR A 133 -1.41 7.20 -0.01
C TYR A 133 -0.53 8.30 -0.62
N LEU A 134 0.78 8.09 -0.58
CA LEU A 134 1.80 8.89 -1.24
C LEU A 134 2.00 8.46 -2.69
N ASP A 135 1.94 7.15 -2.93
CA ASP A 135 2.02 6.54 -4.25
C ASP A 135 1.24 5.21 -4.29
N LYS A 136 1.72 4.22 -5.06
CA LYS A 136 1.07 2.90 -5.17
C LYS A 136 1.60 1.90 -4.14
N THR A 137 2.58 2.23 -3.33
CA THR A 137 3.25 1.32 -2.39
C THR A 137 3.27 1.88 -0.97
N ASP A 138 3.33 3.20 -0.82
CA ASP A 138 3.48 3.88 0.46
C ASP A 138 2.23 4.67 0.84
N ALA A 139 1.79 4.50 2.09
CA ALA A 139 0.70 5.26 2.70
C ALA A 139 0.96 5.55 4.18
N PHE A 140 0.43 6.67 4.66
CA PHE A 140 0.29 6.89 6.10
C PHE A 140 -1.01 6.28 6.60
N ILE A 141 -0.93 5.59 7.72
CA ILE A 141 -2.06 5.03 8.45
C ILE A 141 -2.44 6.02 9.57
N LEU A 142 -3.71 6.37 9.63
CA LEU A 142 -4.31 7.10 10.75
C LEU A 142 -5.38 6.24 11.40
N ASP A 143 -5.22 6.02 12.69
CA ASP A 143 -6.20 5.37 13.56
C ASP A 143 -7.31 6.37 13.92
N LYS A 144 -8.58 6.03 13.66
CA LYS A 144 -9.71 6.91 13.95
C LYS A 144 -9.94 7.15 15.44
N GLN A 145 -9.52 6.22 16.29
CA GLN A 145 -9.57 6.36 17.73
C GLN A 145 -8.45 7.28 18.24
N GLY A 146 -7.46 7.59 17.40
CA GLY A 146 -6.30 8.43 17.73
C GLY A 146 -6.52 9.94 17.66
N PHE A 147 -7.73 10.45 17.39
CA PHE A 147 -7.97 11.91 17.32
C PHE A 147 -7.95 12.57 18.71
N GLU A 148 -7.02 13.50 18.91
CA GLU A 148 -6.90 14.32 20.12
C GLU A 148 -7.50 15.73 19.94
N ILE A 149 -7.55 16.22 18.69
CA ILE A 149 -8.19 17.50 18.34
C ILE A 149 -9.08 17.27 17.12
N GLY A 150 -10.33 17.72 17.21
CA GLY A 150 -11.39 17.44 16.24
C GLY A 150 -11.96 16.03 16.39
N ASN A 151 -13.03 15.71 15.67
CA ASN A 151 -13.62 14.37 15.63
C ASN A 151 -13.47 13.74 14.24
N VAL A 152 -13.75 12.43 14.18
CA VAL A 152 -13.61 11.61 12.97
C VAL A 152 -14.49 12.10 11.83
N ASP A 153 -15.72 12.52 12.13
CA ASP A 153 -16.70 12.93 11.11
C ASP A 153 -16.33 14.27 10.47
N ASP A 154 -15.89 15.23 11.29
CA ASP A 154 -15.37 16.51 10.82
C ASP A 154 -14.09 16.32 10.02
N PHE A 155 -13.20 15.43 10.47
CA PHE A 155 -11.98 15.11 9.73
C PHE A 155 -12.30 14.43 8.40
N ARG A 156 -13.27 13.51 8.36
CA ARG A 156 -13.73 12.86 7.13
C ARG A 156 -14.17 13.90 6.12
N GLU A 157 -15.04 14.81 6.50
CA GLU A 157 -15.55 15.83 5.58
C GLU A 157 -14.42 16.78 5.15
N PHE A 158 -13.53 17.14 6.09
CA PHE A 158 -12.34 17.92 5.78
C PHE A 158 -11.44 17.26 4.74
N ILE A 159 -11.01 16.02 4.95
CA ILE A 159 -10.07 15.34 4.05
C ILE A 159 -10.72 15.02 2.70
N LYS A 160 -12.01 14.68 2.71
CA LYS A 160 -12.81 14.49 1.48
C LYS A 160 -12.82 15.75 0.65
N ARG A 161 -13.04 16.94 1.25
CA ARG A 161 -12.98 18.23 0.55
C ARG A 161 -11.57 18.56 0.03
N LYS A 162 -10.51 18.21 0.75
CA LYS A 162 -9.11 18.42 0.29
C LYS A 162 -8.69 17.44 -0.82
N CYS A 163 -9.34 16.28 -0.90
CA CYS A 163 -8.99 15.18 -1.81
C CYS A 163 -10.19 14.68 -2.63
N ILE A 164 -11.08 15.57 -3.11
CA ILE A 164 -12.39 15.24 -3.73
C ILE A 164 -12.34 14.06 -4.72
N PHE A 165 -11.46 14.09 -5.72
CA PHE A 165 -11.39 13.04 -6.75
C PHE A 165 -10.54 11.82 -6.34
N ARG A 166 -9.90 11.88 -5.17
CA ARG A 166 -8.90 10.92 -4.69
C ARG A 166 -9.33 10.21 -3.41
N TYR A 167 -10.45 10.62 -2.82
CA TYR A 167 -11.02 10.05 -1.61
C TYR A 167 -12.01 8.93 -1.97
N LYS A 168 -11.92 7.80 -1.28
CA LYS A 168 -12.87 6.68 -1.40
C LYS A 168 -13.12 6.07 -0.02
N LYS A 169 -14.39 5.79 0.29
CA LYS A 169 -14.80 5.11 1.52
C LYS A 169 -15.12 3.66 1.21
N TYR A 170 -14.65 2.75 2.07
CA TYR A 170 -15.06 1.36 2.14
C TYR A 170 -15.73 1.12 3.49
N ASN A 171 -16.80 0.33 3.46
CA ASN A 171 -17.48 -0.15 4.66
C ASN A 171 -16.95 -1.53 4.98
#